data_AF-A0A925MMX9-F1
#
_entry.id   AF-A0A925MMX9-F1
#
_cell.length_a   1.000
_cell.length_b   1.000
_cell.length_c   1.000
_cell.angle_alpha   90.00
_cell.angle_beta   90.00
_cell.angle_gamma   90.00
#
_symmetry.space_group_name_H-M   'P 1'
#
loop_
_entity.id
_entity.type
_entity.pdbx_description
1 polymer ?
#
loop_
_entity_poly.entity_id
_entity_poly.type
_entity_poly.pdbx_seq_one_letter_code
_entity_poly.pdbx_strand_id
1 'polypeptide(L)'
;FAILREDAKSCGLDLRLDGLEATVDYKKTMQKQHEIAFGAWLISPPTPDFYQFMHSSNARDERGNLKTQTNNLWVWAREDTDILCEKVRNARTEEEMRESAVKLQNIIHDEAIFVPSYTQDFVRMGSWRWVRWPDTEQTRFCPPVAYDPLDVFVHWIDEDMLDETMDARRNGKAFAEVNRIFDDYREPADEAGQDPVAEPVDKTSQEPDPEKEVEK
;
A
#
# COMPACT_ATOMS: atom_id res chain seq x y z
N PHE A 1 4.34 -6.42 -11.05
CA PHE A 1 5.81 -6.60 -11.09
C PHE A 1 6.41 -6.82 -12.47
N ALA A 2 5.73 -7.45 -13.45
CA ALA A 2 6.30 -7.61 -14.78
C ALA A 2 6.68 -6.27 -15.45
N ILE A 3 5.81 -5.25 -15.35
CA ILE A 3 6.08 -3.90 -15.85
C ILE A 3 7.32 -3.30 -15.15
N LEU A 4 7.34 -3.28 -13.82
CA LEU A 4 8.47 -2.78 -13.03
C LEU A 4 9.81 -3.46 -13.41
N ARG A 5 9.80 -4.77 -13.70
CA ARG A 5 11.00 -5.47 -14.16
C ARG A 5 11.49 -4.98 -15.52
N GLU A 6 10.59 -4.77 -16.48
CA GLU A 6 10.98 -4.28 -17.81
C GLU A 6 11.50 -2.84 -17.74
N ASP A 7 10.86 -2.00 -16.93
CA ASP A 7 11.31 -0.61 -16.70
C ASP A 7 12.68 -0.58 -16.00
N ALA A 8 12.86 -1.36 -14.94
CA ALA A 8 14.14 -1.48 -14.24
C ALA A 8 15.26 -1.96 -15.17
N LYS A 9 14.96 -2.89 -16.07
CA LYS A 9 15.91 -3.39 -17.07
C LYS A 9 16.36 -2.28 -18.03
N SER A 10 15.46 -1.36 -18.40
CA SER A 10 15.82 -0.20 -19.23
C SER A 10 16.78 0.76 -18.52
N CYS A 11 16.75 0.79 -17.19
CA CYS A 11 17.67 1.54 -16.33
C CYS A 11 18.94 0.75 -15.95
N GLY A 12 19.14 -0.46 -16.51
CA GLY A 12 20.31 -1.29 -16.23
C GLY A 12 20.22 -2.18 -14.98
N LEU A 13 19.03 -2.33 -14.38
CA LEU A 13 18.79 -3.18 -13.21
C LEU A 13 18.02 -4.46 -13.60
N ASP A 14 18.62 -5.63 -13.32
CA ASP A 14 17.97 -6.93 -13.55
C ASP A 14 17.18 -7.37 -12.30
N LEU A 15 15.87 -7.14 -12.30
CA LEU A 15 14.98 -7.59 -11.22
C LEU A 15 14.53 -9.04 -11.42
N ARG A 16 15.01 -9.94 -10.56
CA ARG A 16 14.59 -11.34 -10.54
C ARG A 16 13.38 -11.53 -9.64
N LEU A 17 12.22 -11.73 -10.28
CA LEU A 17 10.96 -11.90 -9.55
C LEU A 17 10.90 -13.27 -8.88
N ASP A 18 10.61 -13.28 -7.58
CA ASP A 18 10.36 -14.47 -6.77
C ASP A 18 8.87 -14.54 -6.43
N GLY A 19 8.09 -15.24 -7.26
CA GLY A 19 6.63 -15.31 -7.18
C GLY A 19 6.11 -16.26 -6.10
N LEU A 20 6.51 -16.05 -4.85
CA LEU A 20 6.09 -16.87 -3.71
C LEU A 20 4.61 -16.65 -3.37
N GLU A 21 3.97 -17.68 -2.80
CA GLU A 21 2.65 -17.51 -2.17
C GLU A 21 2.79 -16.57 -0.96
N ALA A 22 1.77 -15.74 -0.72
CA ALA A 22 1.81 -14.62 0.22
C ALA A 22 2.29 -14.99 1.63
N THR A 23 1.89 -16.14 2.16
CA THR A 23 2.32 -16.61 3.49
C THR A 23 3.81 -16.98 3.52
N VAL A 24 4.30 -17.58 2.44
CA VAL A 24 5.73 -17.92 2.30
C VAL A 24 6.56 -16.66 2.11
N ASP A 25 6.10 -15.73 1.27
CA ASP A 25 6.73 -14.42 1.07
C ASP A 25 6.82 -13.63 2.38
N TYR A 26 5.71 -13.51 3.11
CA TYR A 26 5.66 -12.83 4.40
C TYR A 26 6.69 -13.41 5.38
N LYS A 27 6.78 -14.74 5.49
CA LYS A 27 7.77 -15.39 6.36
C LYS A 27 9.19 -15.04 5.92
N LYS A 28 9.51 -15.12 4.63
CA LYS A 28 10.83 -14.81 4.08
C LYS A 28 11.22 -13.35 4.34
N THR A 29 10.27 -12.44 4.12
CA THR A 29 10.42 -11.00 4.39
C THR A 29 10.64 -10.71 5.87
N MET A 30 9.87 -11.33 6.77
CA MET A 30 10.05 -11.20 8.22
C MET A 30 11.36 -11.77 8.74
N GLN A 31 11.90 -12.80 8.08
CA GLN A 31 13.23 -13.35 8.34
C GLN A 31 14.36 -12.48 7.77
N LYS A 32 14.03 -11.34 7.14
CA LYS A 32 14.99 -10.43 6.49
C LYS A 32 15.78 -11.10 5.35
N GLN A 33 15.17 -12.09 4.68
CA GLN A 33 15.77 -12.85 3.59
C GLN A 33 15.31 -12.32 2.22
N HIS A 34 15.39 -11.00 2.02
CA HIS A 34 14.94 -10.32 0.80
C HIS A 34 15.90 -9.18 0.46
N GLU A 35 15.99 -8.85 -0.83
CA GLU A 35 16.65 -7.63 -1.31
C GLU A 35 15.62 -6.52 -1.52
N ILE A 36 14.47 -6.87 -2.09
CA ILE A 36 13.29 -6.02 -2.26
C ILE A 36 12.09 -6.87 -1.89
N ALA A 37 11.18 -6.33 -1.09
CA ALA A 37 9.90 -6.95 -0.76
C ALA A 37 8.77 -6.00 -1.15
N PHE A 38 7.65 -6.57 -1.60
CA PHE A 38 6.44 -5.82 -1.85
C PHE A 38 5.38 -6.20 -0.85
N GLY A 39 4.94 -5.23 -0.06
CA GLY A 39 3.90 -5.43 0.93
C GLY A 39 3.42 -4.10 1.49
N ALA A 40 2.33 -4.17 2.24
CA ALA A 40 1.76 -3.04 2.93
C ALA A 40 1.43 -3.43 4.38
N TRP A 41 1.57 -2.47 5.28
CA TRP A 41 1.04 -2.55 6.63
C TRP A 41 -0.13 -1.60 6.73
N LEU A 42 -1.19 -2.04 7.41
CA LEU A 42 -2.23 -1.12 7.84
C LEU A 42 -1.61 -0.14 8.84
N ILE A 43 -1.50 1.11 8.44
CA ILE A 43 -1.19 2.21 9.35
C ILE A 43 -2.50 2.87 9.77
N SER A 44 -2.58 3.30 11.02
CA SER A 44 -3.71 4.11 11.49
C SER A 44 -3.39 5.58 11.24
N PRO A 45 -4.12 6.28 10.35
CA PRO A 45 -4.01 7.73 10.23
C PRO A 45 -4.32 8.41 11.58
N PRO A 46 -3.84 9.65 11.80
CA PRO A 46 -3.11 10.51 10.86
C PRO A 46 -1.58 10.37 10.91
N THR A 47 -1.02 9.59 11.85
CA THR A 47 0.42 9.61 12.15
C THR A 47 1.06 8.24 11.93
N PRO A 48 2.05 8.11 11.03
CA PRO A 48 2.80 6.86 10.86
C PRO A 48 3.52 6.44 12.16
N ASP A 49 3.55 5.14 12.45
CA ASP A 49 4.35 4.60 13.57
C ASP A 49 5.82 4.46 13.16
N PHE A 50 6.55 5.58 13.15
CA PHE A 50 7.96 5.59 12.78
C PHE A 50 8.82 4.68 13.66
N TYR A 51 8.50 4.53 14.95
CA TYR A 51 9.28 3.70 15.86
C TYR A 51 9.29 2.23 15.39
N GLN A 52 8.12 1.72 15.01
CA GLN A 52 7.96 0.37 14.53
C GLN A 52 8.83 0.06 13.30
N PHE A 53 8.98 1.04 12.40
CA PHE A 53 9.63 0.87 11.10
C PHE A 53 11.09 1.35 11.06
N MET A 54 11.49 2.31 11.87
CA MET A 54 12.80 2.97 11.77
C MET A 54 13.65 2.91 13.04
N HIS A 55 13.10 2.55 14.20
CA HIS A 55 13.93 2.47 15.40
C HIS A 55 14.88 1.25 15.34
N SER A 56 16.14 1.43 15.69
CA SER A 56 17.22 0.45 15.59
C SER A 56 16.98 -0.79 16.46
N SER A 57 16.27 -0.63 17.58
CA SER A 57 15.81 -1.73 18.44
C SER A 57 14.91 -2.74 17.72
N ASN A 58 14.35 -2.36 16.57
CA ASN A 58 13.57 -3.22 15.68
C ASN A 58 14.38 -3.78 14.51
N ALA A 59 15.57 -3.23 14.22
CA ALA A 59 16.49 -3.79 13.22
C ALA A 59 17.43 -4.84 13.80
N ARG A 60 17.95 -4.61 15.02
CA ARG A 60 18.98 -5.45 15.65
C ARG A 60 18.65 -5.81 17.09
N ASP A 61 19.13 -6.97 17.53
CA ASP A 61 19.09 -7.38 18.94
C ASP A 61 20.25 -6.77 19.75
N GLU A 62 20.26 -7.00 21.08
CA GLU A 62 21.31 -6.51 21.99
C GLU A 62 22.73 -7.03 21.64
N ARG A 63 22.82 -8.09 20.84
CA ARG A 63 24.08 -8.70 20.38
C ARG A 63 24.48 -8.19 19.00
N GLY A 64 23.69 -7.30 18.38
CA GLY A 64 23.91 -6.75 17.06
C GLY A 64 23.43 -7.64 15.90
N ASN A 65 22.81 -8.78 16.17
CA ASN A 65 22.25 -9.66 15.14
C ASN A 65 20.99 -9.05 14.54
N LEU A 66 20.64 -9.47 13.33
CA LEU A 66 19.36 -9.11 12.70
C LEU A 66 18.19 -9.55 13.59
N LYS A 67 17.30 -8.62 13.88
CA LYS A 67 16.07 -8.91 14.61
C LYS A 67 14.97 -9.26 13.61
N THR A 68 14.66 -10.55 13.54
CA THR A 68 13.56 -11.06 12.70
C THR A 68 12.20 -10.78 13.33
N GLN A 69 11.13 -10.88 12.56
CA GLN A 69 9.74 -10.70 13.04
C GLN A 69 9.47 -9.28 13.58
N THR A 70 10.03 -8.29 12.91
CA THR A 70 9.80 -6.86 13.16
C THR A 70 9.45 -6.16 11.84
N ASN A 71 8.75 -5.03 11.92
CA ASN A 71 8.33 -4.30 10.70
C ASN A 71 9.44 -3.38 10.13
N ASN A 72 10.56 -3.21 10.83
CA ASN A 72 11.76 -2.58 10.26
C ASN A 72 12.42 -3.55 9.26
N LEU A 73 11.84 -3.67 8.07
CA LEU A 73 12.21 -4.66 7.05
C LEU A 73 13.57 -4.41 6.42
N TRP A 74 13.87 -3.15 6.18
CA TRP A 74 15.10 -2.66 5.56
C TRP A 74 16.26 -2.53 6.56
N VAL A 75 16.09 -3.05 7.79
CA VAL A 75 17.13 -3.15 8.83
C VAL A 75 17.78 -1.79 9.13
N TRP A 76 16.96 -0.73 9.15
CA TRP A 76 17.43 0.62 9.45
C TRP A 76 17.90 0.74 10.89
N ALA A 77 19.12 1.23 11.08
CA ALA A 77 19.68 1.43 12.40
C ALA A 77 20.60 2.65 12.39
N ARG A 78 20.07 3.80 12.79
CA ARG A 78 20.83 5.03 13.00
C ARG A 78 20.36 5.76 14.25
N GLU A 79 21.32 6.32 14.98
CA GLU A 79 21.08 7.03 16.24
C GLU A 79 20.20 8.28 16.05
N ASP A 80 20.39 9.02 14.95
CA ASP A 80 19.60 10.20 14.65
C ASP A 80 18.11 9.86 14.45
N THR A 81 17.82 8.78 13.74
CA THR A 81 16.44 8.30 13.56
C THR A 81 15.84 7.72 14.83
N ASP A 82 16.63 7.09 15.70
CA ASP A 82 16.15 6.60 16.99
C ASP A 82 15.65 7.76 17.87
N ILE A 83 16.45 8.83 17.95
CA ILE A 83 16.09 10.05 18.68
C ILE A 83 14.81 10.67 18.12
N LEU A 84 14.67 10.76 16.80
CA LEU A 84 13.48 11.32 16.16
C LEU A 84 12.24 10.43 16.40
N CYS A 85 12.39 9.10 16.31
CA CYS A 85 11.31 8.16 16.58
C CYS A 85 10.80 8.30 18.03
N GLU A 86 11.71 8.40 19.00
CA GLU A 86 11.35 8.61 20.40
C GLU A 86 10.66 9.96 20.62
N LYS A 87 11.09 11.02 19.92
CA LYS A 87 10.40 12.32 19.98
C LYS A 87 8.97 12.24 19.45
N VAL A 88 8.76 11.61 18.29
CA VAL A 88 7.41 11.42 17.74
C VAL A 88 6.55 10.61 18.70
N ARG A 89 7.07 9.50 19.22
CA ARG A 89 6.34 8.59 20.12
C ARG A 89 5.94 9.23 21.46
N ASN A 90 6.77 10.14 21.97
CA ASN A 90 6.57 10.77 23.28
C ASN A 90 6.04 12.22 23.19
N ALA A 91 5.78 12.75 21.99
CA ALA A 91 5.26 14.10 21.78
C ALA A 91 3.91 14.30 22.49
N ARG A 92 3.69 15.49 23.03
CA ARG A 92 2.44 15.85 23.73
C ARG A 92 1.58 16.83 22.94
N THR A 93 2.14 17.38 21.87
CA THR A 93 1.47 18.31 20.97
C THR A 93 1.72 17.92 19.52
N GLU A 94 0.82 18.32 18.64
CA GLU A 94 0.96 18.08 17.20
C GLU A 94 2.19 18.80 16.62
N GLU A 95 2.51 19.99 17.12
CA GLU A 95 3.66 20.78 16.67
C GLU A 95 5.00 20.08 16.98
N GLU A 96 5.16 19.57 18.21
CA GLU A 96 6.34 18.79 18.62
C GLU A 96 6.51 17.52 17.77
N MET A 97 5.38 16.85 17.49
CA MET A 97 5.35 15.65 16.66
C MET A 97 5.73 15.97 15.21
N ARG A 98 5.14 17.01 14.63
CA ARG A 98 5.30 17.41 13.23
C ARG A 98 6.75 17.70 12.89
N GLU A 99 7.48 18.43 13.74
CA GLU A 99 8.88 18.77 13.48
C GLU A 99 9.74 17.51 13.31
N SER A 100 9.57 16.52 14.17
CA SER A 100 10.35 15.27 14.13
C SER A 100 9.87 14.33 13.03
N ALA A 101 8.55 14.26 12.79
CA ALA A 101 7.95 13.47 11.73
C ALA A 101 8.40 13.94 10.33
N VAL A 102 8.44 15.25 10.07
CA VAL A 102 8.93 15.81 8.80
C VAL A 102 10.39 15.44 8.56
N LYS A 103 11.23 15.49 9.60
CA LYS A 103 12.65 15.07 9.48
C LYS A 103 12.76 13.59 9.13
N LEU A 104 11.97 12.73 9.78
CA LEU A 104 11.94 11.29 9.45
C LEU A 104 11.45 11.04 8.02
N GLN A 105 10.43 11.76 7.56
CA GLN A 105 9.93 11.65 6.18
C GLN A 105 10.98 12.08 5.15
N ASN A 106 11.73 13.16 5.42
CA ASN A 106 12.85 13.56 4.55
C ASN A 106 13.94 12.49 4.51
N ILE A 107 14.26 11.85 5.64
CA ILE A 107 15.22 10.74 5.67
C ILE A 107 14.71 9.56 4.83
N ILE A 108 13.43 9.17 4.96
CA ILE A 108 12.83 8.09 4.15
C ILE A 108 12.92 8.43 2.65
N HIS A 109 12.60 9.68 2.30
CA HIS A 109 12.64 10.17 0.93
C HIS A 109 14.07 10.14 0.35
N ASP A 110 15.02 10.74 1.05
CA ASP A 110 16.39 10.92 0.56
C ASP A 110 17.15 9.60 0.47
N GLU A 111 16.84 8.64 1.35
CA GLU A 111 17.49 7.33 1.40
C GLU A 111 16.76 6.28 0.56
N ALA A 112 15.56 6.61 0.05
CA ALA A 112 14.72 5.74 -0.77
C ALA A 112 14.50 4.33 -0.17
N ILE A 113 14.44 4.22 1.16
CA ILE A 113 14.29 2.94 1.89
C ILE A 113 12.89 2.35 1.76
N PHE A 114 11.92 3.17 1.39
CA PHE A 114 10.54 2.79 1.12
C PHE A 114 10.05 3.58 -0.10
N VAL A 115 9.54 2.87 -1.10
CA VAL A 115 8.99 3.46 -2.33
C VAL A 115 7.48 3.23 -2.32
N PRO A 116 6.67 4.28 -2.10
CA PRO A 116 5.22 4.19 -2.23
C PRO A 116 4.85 3.68 -3.62
N SER A 117 3.92 2.73 -3.68
CA SER A 117 3.51 2.11 -4.95
C SER A 117 2.18 2.66 -5.44
N TYR A 118 1.07 2.09 -4.96
CA TYR A 118 -0.27 2.57 -5.29
C TYR A 118 -1.18 2.50 -4.07
N THR A 119 -2.21 3.34 -4.09
CA THR A 119 -3.35 3.26 -3.17
C THR A 119 -4.49 2.49 -3.83
N GLN A 120 -5.35 1.86 -3.04
CA GLN A 120 -6.52 1.18 -3.55
C GLN A 120 -7.70 2.16 -3.59
N ASP A 121 -8.13 2.54 -4.79
CA ASP A 121 -9.16 3.58 -4.96
C ASP A 121 -10.59 3.07 -4.72
N PHE A 122 -10.82 1.77 -4.89
CA PHE A 122 -12.12 1.13 -4.64
C PHE A 122 -11.96 -0.36 -4.36
N VAL A 123 -12.96 -0.93 -3.69
CA VAL A 123 -13.13 -2.38 -3.56
C VAL A 123 -14.27 -2.83 -4.46
N ARG A 124 -14.08 -3.97 -5.15
CA ARG A 124 -15.17 -4.66 -5.84
C ARG A 124 -15.41 -6.00 -5.17
N MET A 125 -16.67 -6.24 -4.80
CA MET A 125 -17.09 -7.47 -4.15
C MET A 125 -18.26 -8.09 -4.91
N GLY A 126 -18.23 -9.42 -5.05
CA GLY A 126 -19.39 -10.20 -5.47
C GLY A 126 -20.03 -10.85 -4.25
N SER A 127 -21.36 -10.83 -4.19
CA SER A 127 -22.10 -11.48 -3.11
C SER A 127 -23.32 -12.24 -3.61
N TRP A 128 -23.75 -13.23 -2.84
CA TRP A 128 -25.04 -13.83 -3.07
C TRP A 128 -26.15 -12.80 -2.82
N ARG A 129 -27.25 -12.94 -3.57
CA ARG A 129 -28.43 -12.06 -3.48
C ARG A 129 -28.97 -11.92 -2.06
N TRP A 130 -28.91 -13.00 -1.29
CA TRP A 130 -29.39 -13.10 0.09
C TRP A 130 -28.37 -12.63 1.14
N VAL A 131 -27.14 -12.28 0.75
CA VAL A 131 -26.21 -11.59 1.66
C VAL A 131 -26.59 -10.12 1.66
N ARG A 132 -26.92 -9.59 2.83
CA ARG A 132 -27.41 -8.22 3.02
C ARG A 132 -26.50 -7.46 3.98
N TRP A 133 -26.52 -6.15 3.84
CA TRP A 133 -25.78 -5.21 4.66
C TRP A 133 -26.71 -4.13 5.21
N PRO A 134 -26.29 -3.44 6.29
CA PRO A 134 -27.06 -2.33 6.82
C PRO A 134 -27.23 -1.25 5.73
N ASP A 135 -28.40 -0.62 5.74
CA ASP A 135 -28.75 0.49 4.85
C ASP A 135 -29.32 1.62 5.69
N THR A 136 -28.44 2.19 6.53
CA THR A 136 -28.74 3.38 7.34
C THR A 136 -27.90 4.54 6.84
N GLU A 137 -28.31 5.76 7.17
CA GLU A 137 -27.58 6.98 6.79
C GLU A 137 -26.11 6.98 7.24
N GLN A 138 -25.81 6.37 8.39
CA GLN A 138 -24.47 6.35 8.97
C GLN A 138 -23.63 5.13 8.53
N THR A 139 -24.28 4.02 8.16
CA THR A 139 -23.61 2.75 7.88
C THR A 139 -24.29 2.07 6.70
N ARG A 140 -24.19 2.65 5.50
CA ARG A 140 -24.66 1.99 4.29
C ARG A 140 -23.58 1.06 3.78
N PHE A 141 -23.89 -0.23 3.66
CA PHE A 141 -23.01 -1.29 3.16
C PHE A 141 -21.79 -1.56 4.06
N CYS A 142 -20.89 -0.60 4.25
CA CYS A 142 -19.68 -0.72 5.05
C CYS A 142 -19.55 0.52 5.95
N PRO A 143 -19.07 0.47 7.20
CA PRO A 143 -18.75 1.69 7.93
C PRO A 143 -17.55 2.42 7.28
N PRO A 144 -17.45 3.76 7.43
CA PRO A 144 -16.43 4.58 6.77
C PRO A 144 -14.97 4.21 7.08
N VAL A 145 -14.73 3.47 8.16
CA VAL A 145 -13.39 3.22 8.72
C VAL A 145 -12.79 1.90 8.22
N ALA A 146 -13.54 1.09 7.48
CA ALA A 146 -13.13 -0.25 7.08
C ALA A 146 -12.72 -0.34 5.62
N TYR A 147 -11.60 -1.04 5.37
CA TYR A 147 -11.07 -1.30 4.04
C TYR A 147 -11.86 -2.35 3.27
N ASP A 148 -12.40 -3.36 3.96
CA ASP A 148 -13.26 -4.41 3.36
C ASP A 148 -14.62 -4.51 4.13
N PRO A 149 -15.77 -4.46 3.42
CA PRO A 149 -17.09 -4.67 4.01
C PRO A 149 -17.28 -5.99 4.78
N LEU A 150 -16.43 -6.99 4.55
CA LEU A 150 -16.46 -8.26 5.27
C LEU A 150 -15.74 -8.20 6.62
N ASP A 151 -14.76 -7.29 6.79
CA ASP A 151 -13.94 -7.19 8.01
C ASP A 151 -14.72 -6.67 9.23
N VAL A 152 -15.87 -6.05 8.97
CA VAL A 152 -16.71 -5.43 10.01
C VAL A 152 -17.81 -6.35 10.52
N PHE A 153 -18.02 -7.50 9.87
CA PHE A 153 -18.98 -8.53 10.27
C PHE A 153 -20.42 -8.01 10.52
N VAL A 154 -20.84 -6.95 9.82
CA VAL A 154 -22.20 -6.38 9.92
C VAL A 154 -23.18 -6.94 8.89
N HIS A 155 -22.73 -7.83 8.01
CA HIS A 155 -23.57 -8.47 7.01
C HIS A 155 -24.38 -9.62 7.62
N TRP A 156 -25.53 -9.95 7.03
CA TRP A 156 -26.35 -11.09 7.44
C TRP A 156 -26.88 -11.85 6.22
N ILE A 157 -27.41 -13.05 6.50
CA ILE A 157 -28.16 -13.85 5.53
C ILE A 157 -29.63 -13.52 5.71
N ASP A 158 -30.26 -13.02 4.65
CA ASP A 158 -31.70 -12.87 4.57
C ASP A 158 -32.31 -14.21 4.16
N GLU A 159 -32.92 -14.90 5.13
CA GLU A 159 -33.45 -16.25 4.96
C GLU A 159 -34.58 -16.32 3.93
N ASP A 160 -35.46 -15.31 3.91
CA ASP A 160 -36.55 -15.24 2.92
C ASP A 160 -35.99 -15.11 1.50
N MET A 161 -34.99 -14.25 1.30
CA MET A 161 -34.32 -14.10 0.01
C MET A 161 -33.53 -15.35 -0.40
N LEU A 162 -32.94 -16.06 0.57
CA LEU A 162 -32.24 -17.32 0.31
C LEU A 162 -33.22 -18.37 -0.21
N ASP A 163 -34.34 -18.58 0.49
CA ASP A 163 -35.36 -19.56 0.13
C ASP A 163 -35.96 -19.24 -1.25
N GLU A 164 -36.33 -17.98 -1.50
CA GLU A 164 -36.80 -17.52 -2.80
C GLU A 164 -35.78 -17.82 -3.91
N THR A 165 -34.48 -17.60 -3.63
CA THR A 165 -33.43 -17.82 -4.62
C THR A 165 -33.20 -19.31 -4.90
N MET A 166 -33.28 -20.14 -3.87
CA MET A 166 -33.14 -21.59 -3.99
C MET A 166 -34.32 -22.21 -4.76
N ASP A 167 -35.54 -21.72 -4.52
CA ASP A 167 -36.72 -22.15 -5.26
C ASP A 167 -36.72 -21.66 -6.70
N ALA A 168 -36.32 -20.43 -6.97
CA ALA A 168 -36.14 -19.92 -8.33
C ALA A 168 -35.15 -20.80 -9.11
N ARG A 169 -34.01 -21.12 -8.50
CA ARG A 169 -32.98 -21.99 -9.10
C ARG A 169 -33.52 -23.39 -9.42
N ARG A 170 -34.29 -24.01 -8.50
CA ARG A 170 -34.92 -25.32 -8.73
C ARG A 170 -35.91 -25.29 -9.89
N ASN A 171 -36.61 -24.18 -10.06
CA ASN A 171 -37.61 -23.99 -11.10
C ASN A 171 -37.04 -23.41 -12.41
N GLY A 172 -35.71 -23.34 -12.56
CA GLY A 172 -35.06 -22.82 -13.77
C GLY A 172 -35.27 -21.32 -14.01
N LYS A 173 -35.65 -20.57 -12.97
CA LYS A 173 -35.81 -19.12 -13.02
C LYS A 173 -34.49 -18.45 -12.62
N ALA A 174 -34.15 -17.37 -13.32
CA ALA A 174 -32.98 -16.55 -13.03
C ALA A 174 -33.39 -15.14 -12.60
N PHE A 175 -32.61 -14.54 -11.70
CA PHE A 175 -32.72 -13.12 -11.40
C PHE A 175 -31.77 -12.33 -12.31
N ALA A 176 -32.13 -11.07 -12.57
CA ALA A 176 -31.25 -10.16 -13.29
C ALA A 176 -29.97 -9.88 -12.48
N GLU A 177 -28.89 -9.60 -13.18
CA GLU A 177 -27.65 -9.11 -12.57
C GLU A 177 -27.92 -7.75 -11.89
N VAL A 178 -27.36 -7.58 -10.70
CA VAL A 178 -27.47 -6.34 -9.93
C VAL A 178 -26.06 -5.82 -9.68
N ASN A 179 -25.78 -4.62 -10.18
CA ASN A 179 -24.58 -3.88 -9.88
C ASN A 179 -24.95 -2.68 -8.99
N ARG A 180 -24.26 -2.53 -7.86
CA ARG A 180 -24.44 -1.42 -6.91
C ARG A 180 -23.12 -0.70 -6.73
N ILE A 181 -23.19 0.62 -6.76
CA ILE A 181 -22.06 1.51 -6.49
C ILE A 181 -22.42 2.28 -5.22
N PHE A 182 -21.51 2.28 -4.25
CA PHE A 182 -21.62 3.01 -3.00
C PHE A 182 -20.48 4.00 -2.94
N ASP A 183 -20.80 5.30 -2.99
CA ASP A 183 -19.84 6.41 -2.96
C ASP A 183 -19.91 7.19 -1.63
N ASP A 184 -20.70 6.70 -0.66
CA ASP A 184 -21.05 7.40 0.58
C ASP A 184 -19.83 7.83 1.44
N TYR A 185 -18.68 7.15 1.26
CA TYR A 185 -17.42 7.40 2.00
C TYR A 185 -16.25 7.81 1.11
N ARG A 186 -16.53 8.15 -0.15
CA ARG A 186 -15.49 8.61 -1.06
C ARG A 186 -14.98 9.98 -0.59
N GLU A 187 -13.72 10.05 -0.19
CA GLU A 187 -13.07 11.34 0.01
C GLU A 187 -12.99 12.07 -1.35
N PRO A 188 -13.39 13.35 -1.42
CA PRO A 188 -13.16 14.15 -2.62
C PRO A 188 -11.67 14.17 -2.91
N ALA A 189 -11.28 14.05 -4.17
CA ALA A 189 -9.88 14.16 -4.54
C ALA A 189 -9.38 15.54 -4.10
N ASP A 190 -8.45 15.58 -3.15
CA ASP A 190 -7.72 16.81 -2.85
C ASP A 190 -7.02 17.26 -4.13
N GLU A 191 -7.25 18.51 -4.57
CA GLU A 191 -6.56 19.12 -5.72
C GLU A 191 -5.02 19.20 -5.53
N ALA A 192 -4.51 18.80 -4.36
CA ALA A 192 -3.09 18.86 -3.98
C ALA A 192 -2.26 17.65 -4.45
N GLY A 193 -2.87 16.60 -5.03
CA GLY A 193 -2.19 15.37 -5.45
C GLY A 193 -1.90 15.24 -6.95
N GLN A 194 -1.94 16.34 -7.72
CA GLN A 194 -1.38 16.32 -9.08
C GLN A 194 0.14 16.29 -8.99
N ASP A 195 0.71 15.10 -8.82
CA ASP A 195 2.11 14.90 -9.19
C ASP A 195 2.27 15.40 -10.64
N PRO A 196 3.26 16.26 -10.94
CA PRO A 196 3.48 16.69 -12.30
C PRO A 196 3.73 15.42 -13.13
N VAL A 197 2.81 15.15 -14.05
CA VAL A 197 2.99 14.13 -15.08
C VAL A 197 4.36 14.40 -15.69
N ALA A 198 5.32 13.52 -15.44
CA ALA A 198 6.64 13.63 -16.05
C ALA A 198 6.42 13.72 -17.56
N GLU A 199 6.71 14.89 -18.14
CA GLU A 199 6.59 15.07 -19.57
C GLU A 199 7.42 13.99 -20.27
N PRO A 200 6.88 13.33 -21.32
CA PRO A 200 7.62 12.32 -22.03
C PRO A 200 8.89 12.97 -22.59
N VAL A 201 10.05 12.47 -22.14
CA VAL A 201 11.36 12.90 -22.64
C VAL A 201 11.35 12.73 -24.15
N ASP A 202 11.37 13.85 -24.86
CA ASP A 202 11.44 13.92 -26.31
C ASP A 202 12.73 13.24 -26.79
N LYS A 203 12.62 12.01 -27.29
CA LYS A 203 13.73 11.24 -27.89
C LYS A 203 14.09 11.73 -29.30
N THR A 204 14.04 13.04 -29.53
CA THR A 204 14.54 13.67 -30.75
C THR A 204 15.60 14.73 -30.44
N SER A 205 16.65 14.31 -29.75
CA SER A 205 17.95 15.00 -29.77
C SER A 205 18.99 14.03 -30.31
N GLN A 206 19.20 14.07 -31.62
CA GLN A 206 20.32 13.38 -32.26
C GLN A 206 21.62 13.99 -31.74
N GLU A 207 22.45 13.19 -31.07
CA GLU A 207 23.86 13.52 -30.86
C GLU A 207 24.55 13.61 -32.24
N PRO A 208 25.41 14.62 -32.48
CA PRO A 208 26.13 14.72 -33.74
C PRO A 208 27.23 13.66 -33.84
N ASP A 209 27.21 12.95 -34.97
CA ASP A 209 28.17 11.93 -35.42
C ASP A 209 29.62 12.49 -35.50
N PRO A 210 30.61 11.92 -34.79
CA PRO A 210 31.96 12.47 -34.70
C PRO A 210 32.88 12.01 -35.85
N GLU A 211 32.37 11.83 -37.06
CA GLU A 211 33.17 11.47 -38.24
C GLU A 211 32.87 12.34 -39.47
N LYS A 212 33.10 13.67 -39.35
CA LYS A 212 33.37 14.55 -40.51
C LYS A 212 34.40 15.63 -40.18
N GLU A 213 35.59 15.23 -39.76
CA GLU A 213 36.82 16.01 -39.94
C GLU A 213 37.69 15.34 -41.02
N VAL A 214 37.33 15.49 -42.29
CA VAL A 214 38.30 15.50 -43.39
C VAL A 214 37.74 16.40 -44.49
N GLU A 215 38.59 17.33 -44.94
CA GLU A 215 38.48 18.15 -46.16
C GLU A 215 37.98 19.60 -46.00
N LYS A 216 38.88 20.47 -45.51
CA LYS A 216 39.44 21.59 -46.29
C LYS A 216 40.70 22.17 -45.65
#